data_AF-A0A5N6S5I4-F1
#
_entry.id   AF-A0A5N6S5I4-F1
#
_cell.length_a   1.000
_cell.length_b   1.000
_cell.length_c   1.000
_cell.angle_alpha   90.00
_cell.angle_beta   90.00
_cell.angle_gamma   90.00
#
_symmetry.space_group_name_H-M   'P 1'
#
loop_
_entity.id
_entity.type
_entity.pdbx_description
1 polymer ?
#
loop_
_entity_poly.entity_id
_entity_poly.type
_entity_poly.pdbx_seq_one_letter_code
_entity_poly.pdbx_strand_id
1 'polypeptide(L)'
;MTASITPANSPTPKRSFGLFRLIAAAVIAAIANFVVFFLSGATGTTITTFGKPMGAYEPIVASLVPIVLAGLIVWLLLPYWRWAGRIAPVAGGIVAALTAIAPLTIVGGASGLWLAPMHIIAGAAWYLGTRPQHLK
;
A
#
# COMPACT_ATOMS: atom_id res chain seq x y z
N MET A 1 23.50 -23.02 48.60
CA MET A 1 22.40 -22.97 47.62
C MET A 1 22.68 -21.83 46.66
N THR A 2 23.21 -22.12 45.49
CA THR A 2 23.47 -21.14 44.42
C THR A 2 22.24 -21.07 43.51
N ALA A 3 21.54 -19.94 43.51
CA ALA A 3 20.38 -19.72 42.66
C ALA A 3 20.84 -19.58 41.19
N SER A 4 20.46 -20.54 40.36
CA SER A 4 20.57 -20.47 38.89
C SER A 4 19.61 -19.40 38.39
N ILE A 5 20.12 -18.22 38.05
CA ILE A 5 19.34 -17.18 37.38
C ILE A 5 19.28 -17.55 35.90
N THR A 6 18.24 -18.26 35.50
CA THR A 6 17.95 -18.51 34.07
C THR A 6 17.74 -17.16 33.40
N PRO A 7 18.49 -16.80 32.33
CA PRO A 7 18.26 -15.56 31.63
C PRO A 7 16.86 -15.58 31.04
N ALA A 8 16.01 -14.67 31.51
CA ALA A 8 14.70 -14.47 30.94
C ALA A 8 14.89 -14.05 29.47
N ASN A 9 14.55 -14.94 28.54
CA ASN A 9 14.45 -14.61 27.12
C ASN A 9 13.49 -13.42 26.99
N SER A 10 14.03 -12.22 26.77
CA SER A 10 13.22 -11.03 26.54
C SER A 10 12.42 -11.26 25.26
N PRO A 11 11.07 -11.24 25.31
CA PRO A 11 10.28 -11.48 24.12
C PRO A 11 10.54 -10.34 23.14
N THR A 12 11.21 -10.65 22.03
CA THR A 12 11.40 -9.70 20.92
C THR A 12 10.05 -9.09 20.54
N PRO A 13 9.94 -7.76 20.43
CA PRO A 13 8.68 -7.10 20.10
C PRO A 13 8.10 -7.65 18.80
N LYS A 14 6.95 -8.32 18.90
CA LYS A 14 6.27 -8.93 17.75
C LYS A 14 5.69 -7.83 16.88
N ARG A 15 6.10 -7.77 15.61
CA ARG A 15 5.54 -6.85 14.61
C ARG A 15 4.10 -7.25 14.28
N SER A 16 3.20 -6.28 14.15
CA SER A 16 1.77 -6.51 13.90
C SER A 16 1.46 -7.05 12.49
N PHE A 17 2.36 -6.87 11.53
CA PHE A 17 2.28 -7.48 10.20
C PHE A 17 3.68 -7.87 9.68
N GLY A 18 3.71 -8.82 8.74
CA GLY A 18 4.95 -9.30 8.10
C GLY A 18 5.28 -8.56 6.80
N LEU A 19 6.58 -8.37 6.53
CA LEU A 19 7.05 -7.65 5.34
C LEU A 19 6.70 -8.37 4.03
N PHE A 20 6.79 -9.70 3.98
CA PHE A 20 6.40 -10.48 2.80
C PHE A 20 4.95 -10.27 2.40
N ARG A 21 4.05 -10.11 3.38
CA ARG A 21 2.64 -9.86 3.13
C ARG A 21 2.41 -8.46 2.55
N LEU A 22 3.14 -7.46 3.04
CA LEU A 22 3.12 -6.12 2.47
C LEU A 22 3.59 -6.14 1.01
N ILE A 23 4.71 -6.81 0.73
CA ILE A 23 5.26 -6.94 -0.64
C ILE A 23 4.26 -7.66 -1.54
N ALA A 24 3.69 -8.77 -1.09
CA ALA A 24 2.67 -9.50 -1.85
C ALA A 24 1.46 -8.62 -2.16
N ALA A 25 0.98 -7.84 -1.19
CA ALA A 25 -0.11 -6.89 -1.41
C ALA A 25 0.25 -5.82 -2.45
N ALA A 26 1.47 -5.28 -2.39
CA ALA A 26 1.95 -4.30 -3.38
C ALA A 26 2.03 -4.90 -4.79
N VAL A 27 2.51 -6.13 -4.93
CA VAL A 27 2.56 -6.85 -6.22
C VAL A 27 1.16 -7.08 -6.77
N ILE A 28 0.22 -7.51 -5.93
CA ILE A 28 -1.19 -7.69 -6.33
C ILE A 28 -1.78 -6.35 -6.79
N ALA A 29 -1.51 -5.25 -6.08
CA ALA A 29 -1.95 -3.92 -6.49
C ALA A 29 -1.38 -3.52 -7.84
N ALA A 30 -0.09 -3.76 -8.06
CA ALA A 30 0.59 -3.46 -9.32
C ALA A 30 -0.03 -4.23 -10.49
N ILE A 31 -0.29 -5.52 -10.31
CA ILE A 31 -0.96 -6.36 -11.33
C ILE A 31 -2.37 -5.83 -11.61
N ALA A 32 -3.16 -5.55 -10.58
CA ALA A 32 -4.52 -5.04 -10.74
C ALA A 32 -4.54 -3.67 -11.44
N ASN A 33 -3.66 -2.74 -11.06
CA ASN A 33 -3.55 -1.43 -11.69
C ASN A 33 -3.02 -1.51 -13.12
N PHE A 34 -2.14 -2.46 -13.40
CA PHE A 34 -1.71 -2.74 -14.76
C PHE A 34 -2.89 -3.23 -15.62
N VAL A 35 -3.73 -4.12 -15.11
CA VAL A 35 -4.96 -4.54 -15.83
C VAL A 35 -5.89 -3.35 -16.09
N VAL A 36 -6.11 -2.47 -15.11
CA VAL A 36 -6.94 -1.26 -15.28
C VAL A 36 -6.36 -0.35 -16.37
N PHE A 37 -5.04 -0.19 -16.43
CA PHE A 37 -4.36 0.59 -17.47
C PHE A 37 -4.59 0.01 -18.88
N PHE A 38 -4.53 -1.32 -19.04
CA PHE A 38 -4.83 -1.94 -20.33
C PHE A 38 -6.31 -1.83 -20.71
N LEU A 39 -7.21 -1.92 -19.73
CA LEU A 39 -8.65 -1.75 -19.98
C LEU A 39 -8.96 -0.33 -20.47
N SER A 40 -8.32 0.70 -19.94
CA SER A 40 -8.51 2.07 -20.45
C SER A 40 -8.04 2.20 -21.90
N GLY A 41 -6.90 1.59 -22.23
CA GLY A 41 -6.40 1.55 -23.61
C GLY A 41 -7.37 0.84 -24.55
N ALA A 42 -7.98 -0.27 -24.11
CA ALA A 42 -8.97 -1.01 -24.87
C ALA A 42 -10.26 -0.21 -25.14
N THR A 43 -10.59 0.76 -24.29
CA THR A 43 -11.71 1.69 -24.53
C THR A 43 -11.32 2.92 -25.37
N GLY A 44 -10.09 2.95 -25.92
CA GLY A 44 -9.56 4.09 -26.67
C GLY A 44 -9.09 5.25 -25.79
N THR A 45 -9.06 5.07 -24.47
CA THR A 45 -8.64 6.12 -23.53
C THR A 45 -7.14 6.03 -23.29
N THR A 46 -6.42 7.08 -23.69
CA THR A 46 -5.04 7.28 -23.26
C THR A 46 -5.03 7.96 -21.91
N ILE A 47 -4.60 7.25 -20.86
CA ILE A 47 -4.42 7.86 -19.54
C ILE A 47 -3.28 8.87 -19.63
N THR A 48 -3.53 10.07 -19.13
CA THR A 48 -2.56 11.16 -19.07
C THR A 48 -2.28 11.55 -17.62
N THR A 49 -1.03 11.85 -17.33
CA THR A 49 -0.57 12.33 -16.02
C THR A 49 0.39 13.51 -16.25
N PHE A 50 0.16 14.64 -15.58
CA PHE A 50 0.90 15.89 -15.79
C PHE A 50 0.99 16.31 -17.28
N GLY A 51 -0.09 16.12 -18.04
CA GLY A 51 -0.17 16.48 -19.46
C GLY A 51 0.59 15.56 -20.41
N LYS A 52 1.15 14.43 -19.93
CA LYS A 52 1.85 13.45 -20.76
C LYS A 52 1.12 12.10 -20.74
N PRO A 53 1.15 11.34 -21.86
CA PRO A 53 0.60 9.99 -21.87
C PRO A 53 1.37 9.11 -20.90
N MET A 54 0.62 8.35 -20.11
CA MET A 54 1.14 7.47 -19.08
C MET A 54 1.77 6.22 -19.73
N GLY A 55 2.98 5.87 -19.31
CA GLY A 55 3.67 4.65 -19.77
C GLY A 55 3.19 3.40 -19.05
N ALA A 56 3.28 2.23 -19.68
CA ALA A 56 2.82 0.96 -19.09
C ALA A 56 3.58 0.54 -17.81
N TYR A 57 4.81 1.04 -17.61
CA TYR A 57 5.57 0.80 -16.37
C TYR A 57 5.10 1.68 -15.20
N GLU A 58 4.48 2.83 -15.47
CA GLU A 58 4.09 3.80 -14.46
C GLU A 58 3.06 3.25 -13.46
N PRO A 59 1.97 2.55 -13.84
CA PRO A 59 1.03 2.00 -12.87
C PRO A 59 1.68 0.93 -11.99
N ILE A 60 2.69 0.19 -12.50
CA ILE A 60 3.44 -0.80 -11.73
C ILE A 60 4.28 -0.09 -10.66
N VAL A 61 5.10 0.87 -11.07
CA VAL A 61 5.99 1.62 -10.17
C VAL A 61 5.19 2.41 -9.13
N ALA A 62 4.11 3.08 -9.55
CA ALA A 62 3.22 3.85 -8.68
C ALA A 62 2.46 2.99 -7.66
N SER A 63 2.30 1.69 -7.92
CA SER A 63 1.70 0.75 -6.96
C SER A 63 2.74 0.16 -6.01
N LEU A 64 3.91 -0.21 -6.53
CA LEU A 64 4.96 -0.87 -5.75
C LEU A 64 5.66 0.09 -4.80
N VAL A 65 6.18 1.19 -5.32
CA VAL A 65 7.13 2.05 -4.60
C VAL A 65 6.48 2.68 -3.37
N PRO A 66 5.30 3.32 -3.45
CA PRO A 66 4.69 3.94 -2.28
C PRO A 66 4.31 2.91 -1.22
N ILE A 67 3.70 1.78 -1.61
CA ILE A 67 3.25 0.75 -0.66
C ILE A 67 4.43 0.11 0.05
N VAL A 68 5.47 -0.29 -0.69
CA VAL A 68 6.64 -0.96 -0.12
C VAL A 68 7.45 -0.01 0.75
N LEU A 69 7.75 1.22 0.28
CA LEU A 69 8.55 2.17 1.05
C LEU A 69 7.82 2.66 2.30
N ALA A 70 6.58 3.14 2.17
CA ALA A 70 5.82 3.60 3.32
C ALA A 70 5.56 2.46 4.30
N GLY A 71 5.27 1.26 3.80
CA GLY A 71 4.99 0.11 4.64
C GLY A 71 6.25 -0.43 5.31
N LEU A 72 7.43 -0.33 4.67
CA LEU A 72 8.72 -0.62 5.30
C LEU A 72 9.00 0.36 6.44
N ILE A 73 8.76 1.66 6.24
CA ILE A 73 8.89 2.67 7.31
C ILE A 73 7.98 2.31 8.49
N VAL A 74 6.69 2.02 8.24
CA VAL A 74 5.77 1.61 9.30
C VAL A 74 6.27 0.34 9.99
N TRP A 75 6.72 -0.66 9.23
CA TRP A 75 7.21 -1.94 9.74
C TRP A 75 8.44 -1.80 10.63
N LEU A 76 9.34 -0.86 10.30
CA LEU A 76 10.50 -0.51 11.13
C LEU A 76 10.11 0.19 12.43
N LEU A 77 9.00 0.94 12.44
CA LEU A 77 8.50 1.64 13.62
C LEU A 77 7.70 0.73 14.58
N LEU A 78 7.16 -0.40 14.11
CA LEU A 78 6.34 -1.32 14.93
C LEU A 78 6.97 -1.79 16.24
N PRO A 79 8.29 -2.09 16.33
CA PRO A 79 8.92 -2.49 17.58
C PRO A 79 8.90 -1.40 18.65
N TYR A 80 8.95 -0.14 18.22
CA TYR A 80 8.98 1.02 19.11
C TYR A 80 7.56 1.46 19.46
N TRP A 81 6.66 1.47 18.48
CA TRP A 81 5.39 2.19 18.53
C TRP A 81 4.22 1.24 18.19
N ARG A 82 3.67 0.56 19.21
CA ARG A 82 2.58 -0.44 19.05
C ARG A 82 1.30 0.12 18.42
N TRP A 83 0.98 1.39 18.67
CA TRP A 83 -0.12 2.12 18.03
C TRP A 83 0.00 2.26 16.51
N ALA A 84 1.22 2.29 15.95
CA ALA A 84 1.43 2.41 14.51
C ALA A 84 0.80 1.24 13.75
N GLY A 85 0.83 0.04 14.32
CA GLY A 85 0.19 -1.14 13.72
C GLY A 85 -1.34 -1.07 13.68
N ARG A 86 -1.96 -0.29 14.57
CA ARG A 86 -3.43 -0.07 14.57
C ARG A 86 -3.84 1.04 13.61
N ILE A 87 -3.04 2.10 13.54
CA ILE A 87 -3.35 3.30 12.76
C ILE A 87 -3.00 3.11 11.28
N ALA A 88 -1.91 2.41 10.97
CA ALA A 88 -1.40 2.29 9.60
C ALA A 88 -2.47 1.87 8.57
N PRO A 89 -3.28 0.81 8.78
CA PRO A 89 -4.29 0.39 7.80
C PRO A 89 -5.31 1.49 7.49
N VAL A 90 -5.77 2.20 8.53
CA VAL A 90 -6.76 3.28 8.40
C VAL A 90 -6.15 4.50 7.75
N ALA A 91 -4.95 4.89 8.17
CA ALA A 91 -4.24 6.04 7.62
C ALA A 91 -4.04 5.90 6.10
N GLY A 92 -3.57 4.76 5.62
CA GLY A 92 -3.43 4.56 4.17
C GLY A 92 -4.77 4.46 3.43
N GLY A 93 -5.82 3.95 4.08
CA GLY A 93 -7.18 3.99 3.52
C GLY A 93 -7.68 5.43 3.32
N ILE A 94 -7.46 6.31 4.30
CA ILE A 94 -7.81 7.74 4.20
C ILE A 94 -6.98 8.41 3.10
N VAL A 95 -5.66 8.19 3.07
CA VAL A 95 -4.79 8.74 2.02
C VAL A 95 -5.24 8.28 0.64
N ALA A 96 -5.57 7.00 0.46
CA ALA A 96 -6.08 6.49 -0.81
C ALA A 96 -7.42 7.13 -1.21
N ALA A 97 -8.35 7.31 -0.27
CA ALA A 97 -9.61 7.98 -0.54
C ALA A 97 -9.40 9.44 -0.96
N LEU A 98 -8.54 10.18 -0.25
CA LEU A 98 -8.22 11.57 -0.57
C LEU A 98 -7.51 11.70 -1.92
N THR A 99 -6.55 10.80 -2.18
CA THR A 99 -5.79 10.79 -3.44
C THR A 99 -6.62 10.29 -4.61
N ALA A 100 -7.65 9.47 -4.42
CA ALA A 100 -8.57 9.09 -5.50
C ALA A 100 -9.43 10.26 -6.01
N ILE A 101 -9.63 11.30 -5.19
CA ILE A 101 -10.33 12.53 -5.61
C ILE A 101 -9.46 13.35 -6.57
N ALA A 102 -8.14 13.39 -6.34
CA ALA A 102 -7.23 14.25 -7.11
C ALA A 102 -7.24 13.96 -8.63
N PRO A 103 -7.23 12.71 -9.12
CA PRO A 103 -7.41 12.44 -10.54
C PRO A 103 -8.72 12.95 -11.12
N LEU A 104 -9.81 12.92 -10.34
CA LEU A 104 -11.11 13.39 -10.80
C LEU A 104 -11.16 14.91 -10.96
N THR A 105 -10.44 15.64 -10.10
CA THR A 105 -10.49 17.11 -10.06
C THR A 105 -9.35 17.80 -10.81
N ILE A 106 -8.15 17.20 -10.84
CA ILE A 106 -6.94 17.80 -11.43
C ILE A 106 -6.73 17.32 -12.86
N VAL A 107 -6.84 16.00 -13.09
CA VAL A 107 -6.68 15.42 -14.43
C VAL A 107 -7.99 15.50 -15.20
N GLY A 108 -9.10 15.12 -14.55
CA GLY A 108 -10.43 15.17 -15.12
C GLY A 108 -10.65 14.19 -16.28
N GLY A 109 -11.86 14.21 -16.82
CA GLY A 109 -12.25 13.42 -17.99
C GLY A 109 -12.02 11.91 -17.81
N ALA A 110 -11.75 11.23 -18.93
CA ALA A 110 -11.58 9.79 -18.94
C ALA A 110 -10.32 9.33 -18.18
N SER A 111 -9.21 10.08 -18.27
CA SER A 111 -7.97 9.78 -17.52
C SER A 111 -8.22 9.78 -16.01
N GLY A 112 -8.93 10.79 -15.50
CA GLY A 112 -9.29 10.87 -14.08
C GLY A 112 -10.15 9.68 -13.63
N LEU A 113 -11.12 9.27 -14.45
CA LEU A 113 -12.00 8.13 -14.16
C LEU A 113 -11.26 6.79 -14.10
N TRP A 114 -10.18 6.61 -14.85
CA TRP A 114 -9.36 5.40 -14.79
C TRP A 114 -8.30 5.43 -13.70
N LEU A 115 -7.77 6.62 -13.38
CA LEU A 115 -6.78 6.79 -12.30
C LEU A 115 -7.40 6.68 -10.91
N ALA A 116 -8.64 7.15 -10.70
CA ALA A 116 -9.29 7.08 -9.38
C ALA A 116 -9.42 5.62 -8.85
N PRO A 117 -9.92 4.65 -9.63
CA PRO A 117 -9.93 3.24 -9.24
C PRO A 117 -8.54 2.70 -8.88
N MET A 118 -7.49 3.11 -9.58
CA MET A 118 -6.13 2.67 -9.28
C MET A 118 -5.66 3.08 -7.89
N HIS A 119 -6.07 4.27 -7.42
CA HIS A 119 -5.80 4.75 -6.07
C HIS A 119 -6.58 3.95 -5.03
N ILE A 120 -7.84 3.59 -5.32
CA ILE A 120 -8.64 2.72 -4.45
C ILE A 120 -8.01 1.33 -4.31
N ILE A 121 -7.52 0.75 -5.41
CA ILE A 121 -6.80 -0.53 -5.41
C ILE A 121 -5.54 -0.42 -4.55
N ALA A 122 -4.74 0.65 -4.70
CA ALA A 122 -3.55 0.86 -3.89
C ALA A 122 -3.90 0.99 -2.38
N GLY A 123 -4.97 1.69 -2.04
CA GLY A 123 -5.47 1.79 -0.67
C GLY A 123 -5.94 0.47 -0.08
N ALA A 124 -6.68 -0.31 -0.86
CA ALA A 124 -7.13 -1.64 -0.44
C ALA A 124 -5.94 -2.58 -0.20
N ALA A 125 -4.96 -2.57 -1.11
CA ALA A 125 -3.74 -3.35 -0.96
C ALA A 125 -2.93 -2.92 0.27
N TRP A 126 -2.80 -1.62 0.51
CA TRP A 126 -2.18 -1.11 1.74
C TRP A 126 -2.88 -1.66 2.98
N TYR A 127 -4.20 -1.47 3.08
CA TYR A 127 -4.98 -1.95 4.22
C TYR A 127 -4.79 -3.45 4.44
N LEU A 128 -4.86 -4.24 3.37
CA LEU A 128 -4.66 -5.69 3.44
C LEU A 128 -3.22 -6.07 3.78
N GLY A 129 -2.22 -5.29 3.37
CA GLY A 129 -0.82 -5.52 3.68
C GLY A 129 -0.48 -5.21 5.14
N THR A 130 -1.08 -4.16 5.70
CA THR A 130 -0.73 -3.64 7.03
C THR A 130 -1.70 -4.02 8.14
N ARG A 131 -2.89 -4.58 7.84
CA ARG A 131 -3.84 -4.96 8.89
C ARG A 131 -3.22 -5.98 9.86
N PRO A 132 -3.41 -5.82 11.18
CA PRO A 132 -2.83 -6.70 12.19
C PRO A 132 -3.14 -8.17 11.92
N GLN A 133 -2.15 -9.05 12.11
CA GLN A 133 -2.37 -10.49 12.16
C GLN A 133 -2.65 -10.89 13.60
N HIS A 134 -3.87 -11.35 13.89
CA HIS A 134 -4.10 -12.18 15.06
C HIS A 134 -3.43 -13.52 14.78
N LEU A 135 -2.22 -13.68 15.31
CA LEU A 135 -1.57 -14.98 15.36
C LEU A 135 -2.37 -15.80 16.37
N LYS A 136 -3.24 -16.68 15.85
CA LYS A 136 -3.86 -17.76 16.62
C LYS A 136 -2.79 -18.76 17.05
#